data_AF-A0A7Z0SYZ2-F1
#
_entry.id   AF-A0A7Z0SYZ2-F1
#
_cell.length_a   1.000
_cell.length_b   1.000
_cell.length_c   1.000
_cell.angle_alpha   90.00
_cell.angle_beta   90.00
_cell.angle_gamma   90.00
#
_symmetry.space_group_name_H-M   'P 1'
#
loop_
_entity.id
_entity.type
_entity.pdbx_description
1 polymer ?
#
loop_
_entity_poly.entity_id
_entity_poly.type
_entity_poly.pdbx_seq_one_letter_code
_entity_poly.pdbx_strand_id
1 'polypeptide(L)'
;LHVDEPSPQVDWSAGEVRLLTEAQQWPVLDRPRRAGVSSFGISGTNAHVILEQAPPAGAPPAVAPPTDAPTVDALPADVPPTDAFLAGAPRADVPGSEVLPWVLSARTDEALRAQAGQVRAAVAAATADAGDLAYALAKGRAALERRAVVVGDATDLLTGADALVAGAPVPTPLHDGSGIVFVFPGQGSQWLGMAVEL
;
A
#
# COMPACT_ATOMS: atom_id res chain seq x y z
N LEU A 1 -21.25 25.52 4.43
CA LEU A 1 -22.51 25.21 3.70
C LEU A 1 -23.70 25.51 4.62
N HIS A 2 -24.82 25.98 4.08
CA HIS A 2 -26.06 26.32 4.82
C HIS A 2 -25.87 27.31 5.99
N VAL A 3 -25.00 28.30 5.78
CA VAL A 3 -24.66 29.34 6.76
C VAL A 3 -24.62 30.70 6.06
N ASP A 4 -25.60 30.94 5.19
CA ASP A 4 -25.73 32.21 4.46
C ASP A 4 -25.97 33.37 5.44
N GLU A 5 -26.73 33.10 6.51
CA GLU A 5 -26.92 33.97 7.66
C GLU A 5 -26.71 33.18 8.96
N PRO A 6 -25.81 33.59 9.88
CA PRO A 6 -25.64 32.95 11.17
C PRO A 6 -26.92 32.99 12.01
N SER A 7 -27.18 31.94 12.79
CA SER A 7 -28.36 31.86 13.65
C SER A 7 -28.41 33.04 14.65
N PRO A 8 -29.53 33.79 14.73
CA PRO A 8 -29.68 34.91 15.66
C PRO A 8 -29.88 34.47 17.11
N GLN A 9 -30.08 33.17 17.36
CA GLN A 9 -30.21 32.60 18.71
C GLN A 9 -28.85 32.43 19.41
N VAL A 10 -27.74 32.67 18.71
CA VAL A 10 -26.38 32.59 19.26
C VAL A 10 -25.74 33.97 19.18
N ASP A 11 -25.18 34.45 20.30
CA ASP A 11 -24.33 35.63 20.31
C ASP A 11 -22.93 35.27 19.82
N TRP A 12 -22.69 35.47 18.51
CA TRP A 12 -21.41 35.20 17.87
C TRP A 12 -20.32 36.23 18.23
N SER A 13 -20.68 37.37 18.83
CA SER A 13 -19.73 38.43 19.19
C SER A 13 -19.06 38.21 20.55
N ALA A 14 -19.71 37.44 21.43
CA ALA A 14 -19.24 37.19 22.79
C ALA A 14 -18.21 36.04 22.91
N GLY A 15 -17.90 35.33 21.81
CA GLY A 15 -17.07 34.11 21.86
C GLY A 15 -15.85 34.12 20.95
N GLU A 16 -14.89 33.26 21.27
CA GLU A 16 -13.71 32.95 20.43
C GLU A 16 -14.03 31.95 19.29
N VAL A 17 -15.33 31.74 19.00
CA VAL A 17 -15.80 30.75 18.02
C VAL A 17 -16.23 31.46 16.75
N ARG A 18 -15.81 30.92 15.60
CA ARG A 18 -16.17 31.45 14.27
C ARG A 18 -16.65 30.33 13.37
N LEU A 19 -17.68 30.61 12.57
CA LEU A 19 -18.17 29.68 11.55
C LEU A 19 -17.23 29.68 10.35
N LEU A 20 -16.91 28.49 9.84
CA LEU A 20 -16.17 28.33 8.59
C LEU A 20 -17.15 28.43 7.40
N THR A 21 -17.18 29.59 6.75
CA THR A 21 -18.02 29.86 5.57
C THR A 21 -17.34 29.46 4.26
N GLU A 22 -16.01 29.34 4.26
CA GLU A 22 -15.18 28.89 3.14
C GLU A 22 -14.03 28.00 3.64
N ALA A 23 -13.35 27.32 2.70
CA ALA A 23 -12.19 26.51 3.04
C ALA A 23 -11.03 27.40 3.52
N GLN A 24 -10.56 27.16 4.74
CA GLN A 24 -9.47 27.91 5.35
C GLN A 24 -8.25 27.01 5.54
N GLN A 25 -7.05 27.58 5.33
CA GLN A 25 -5.82 26.85 5.60
C GLN A 25 -5.69 26.62 7.10
N TRP A 26 -5.51 25.36 7.51
CA TRP A 26 -5.24 25.05 8.91
C TRP A 26 -3.83 25.54 9.28
N PRO A 27 -3.68 26.53 10.19
CA PRO A 27 -2.38 27.09 10.53
C PRO A 27 -1.39 26.01 10.97
N VAL A 28 -0.13 26.16 10.54
CA VAL A 28 1.00 25.40 11.08
C VAL A 28 1.45 26.14 12.33
N LEU A 29 1.48 25.43 13.45
CA LEU A 29 1.91 25.95 14.75
C LEU A 29 3.04 25.06 15.28
N ASP A 30 3.79 25.52 16.28
CA ASP A 30 4.80 24.72 17.00
C ASP A 30 4.19 23.63 17.91
N ARG A 31 2.98 23.16 17.57
CA ARG A 31 2.24 22.10 18.26
C ARG A 31 1.37 21.34 17.25
N PRO A 32 1.05 20.05 17.54
CA PRO A 32 0.12 19.29 16.71
C PRO A 32 -1.22 20.01 16.53
N ARG A 33 -1.79 19.92 15.33
CA ARG A 33 -3.15 20.41 15.07
C ARG A 33 -4.14 19.58 15.89
N ARG A 34 -5.13 20.25 16.50
CA ARG A 34 -6.16 19.62 17.31
C ARG A 34 -7.54 20.09 16.92
N ALA A 35 -8.51 19.18 16.92
CA ALA A 35 -9.92 19.49 16.69
C ALA A 35 -10.80 18.71 17.67
N GLY A 36 -11.92 19.31 18.08
CA GLY A 36 -12.96 18.64 18.86
C GLY A 36 -14.10 18.16 17.96
N VAL A 37 -14.60 16.95 18.20
CA VAL A 37 -15.82 16.43 17.60
C VAL A 37 -16.82 16.18 18.72
N SER A 38 -17.99 16.83 18.62
CA SER A 38 -19.08 16.67 19.60
C SER A 38 -20.29 16.04 18.94
N SER A 39 -20.95 15.13 19.64
CA SER A 39 -22.22 14.51 19.24
C SER A 39 -23.18 14.51 20.41
N PHE A 40 -24.41 14.98 20.18
CA PHE A 40 -25.47 15.10 21.18
C PHE A 40 -26.70 14.34 20.68
N GLY A 41 -26.98 13.18 21.26
CA GLY A 41 -28.09 12.32 20.85
C GLY A 41 -29.42 12.78 21.43
N ILE A 42 -30.52 12.52 20.72
CA ILE A 42 -31.88 12.88 21.17
C ILE A 42 -32.27 12.22 22.51
N SER A 43 -31.65 11.08 22.84
CA SER A 43 -31.82 10.40 24.13
C SER A 43 -31.16 11.15 25.31
N GLY A 44 -30.35 12.17 25.04
CA GLY A 44 -29.53 12.87 26.03
C GLY A 44 -28.12 12.32 26.20
N THR A 45 -27.74 11.27 25.46
CA THR A 45 -26.36 10.76 25.47
C THR A 45 -25.45 11.68 24.69
N ASN A 46 -24.37 12.13 25.33
CA ASN A 46 -23.40 13.05 24.76
C ASN A 46 -22.04 12.38 24.63
N ALA A 47 -21.35 12.62 23.52
CA ALA A 47 -19.98 12.18 23.30
C ALA A 47 -19.13 13.36 22.80
N HIS A 48 -17.90 13.45 23.30
CA HIS A 48 -16.93 14.46 22.88
C HIS A 48 -15.56 13.80 22.71
N VAL A 49 -14.92 14.03 21.56
CA VAL A 49 -13.61 13.47 21.22
C VAL A 49 -12.68 14.59 20.81
N ILE A 50 -11.45 14.56 21.30
CA ILE A 50 -10.36 15.42 20.82
C ILE A 50 -9.51 14.60 19.86
N LEU A 51 -9.37 15.09 18.64
CA LEU A 51 -8.49 14.55 17.61
C LEU A 51 -7.20 15.35 17.59
N GLU A 52 -6.08 14.66 17.44
CA GLU A 52 -4.75 15.26 17.28
C GLU A 52 -4.11 14.76 15.99
N GLN A 53 -3.37 15.63 15.31
CA GLN A 53 -2.57 15.28 14.15
C GLN A 53 -1.59 14.15 14.49
N ALA A 54 -1.54 13.12 13.64
CA ALA A 54 -0.56 12.05 13.78
C ALA A 54 0.87 12.59 13.78
N PRO A 55 1.80 11.98 14.54
CA PRO A 55 3.20 12.37 14.50
C PRO A 55 3.75 12.25 13.07
N PRO A 56 4.74 13.07 12.69
CA PRO A 56 5.36 12.96 11.37
C PRO A 56 5.90 11.54 11.14
N ALA A 57 5.69 11.02 9.94
CA ALA A 57 6.20 9.71 9.53
C ALA A 57 7.74 9.70 9.66
N GLY A 58 8.27 8.71 10.39
CA GLY A 58 9.70 8.62 10.73
C GLY A 58 10.03 8.81 12.21
N ALA A 59 9.06 9.23 13.04
CA ALA A 59 9.19 9.05 14.48
C ALA A 59 9.24 7.54 14.78
N PRO A 60 10.25 7.03 15.51
CA PRO A 60 10.33 5.60 15.80
C PRO A 60 9.04 5.17 16.52
N PRO A 61 8.40 4.07 16.08
CA PRO A 61 7.24 3.57 16.79
C PRO A 61 7.64 3.29 18.23
N ALA A 62 6.81 3.70 19.19
CA ALA A 62 6.95 3.32 20.61
C ALA A 62 6.52 1.84 20.81
N VAL A 63 7.08 0.95 19.99
CA VAL A 63 6.79 -0.48 19.98
C VAL A 63 8.07 -1.18 20.39
N ALA A 64 8.02 -1.86 21.54
CA ALA A 64 9.06 -2.79 21.94
C ALA A 64 9.26 -3.83 20.82
N PRO A 65 10.51 -4.23 20.50
CA PRO A 65 10.76 -5.19 19.44
C PRO A 65 9.94 -6.48 19.67
N PRO A 66 9.38 -7.10 18.61
CA PRO A 66 8.65 -8.34 18.76
C PRO A 66 9.57 -9.44 19.31
N THR A 67 9.19 -10.02 20.44
CA THR A 67 9.97 -11.04 21.17
C THR A 67 9.98 -12.41 20.47
N ASP A 68 9.12 -12.65 19.48
CA ASP A 68 8.97 -13.96 18.82
C ASP A 68 9.24 -13.90 17.30
N ALA A 69 10.47 -13.55 16.93
CA ALA A 69 10.95 -13.91 15.59
C ALA A 69 11.33 -15.41 15.60
N PRO A 70 10.82 -16.24 14.66
CA PRO A 70 11.21 -17.64 14.59
C PRO A 70 12.72 -17.74 14.32
N THR A 71 13.43 -18.46 15.18
CA THR A 71 14.85 -18.76 15.01
C THR A 71 14.99 -19.76 13.87
N VAL A 72 15.57 -19.35 12.74
CA VAL A 72 16.05 -20.29 11.73
C VAL A 72 17.31 -20.95 12.27
N ASP A 73 17.39 -22.29 12.21
CA ASP A 73 18.62 -23.01 12.56
C ASP A 73 19.78 -22.47 11.70
N ALA A 74 20.87 -22.10 12.36
CA ALA A 74 22.03 -21.52 11.71
C ALA A 74 22.58 -22.47 10.63
N LEU A 75 22.71 -21.95 9.40
CA LEU A 75 23.44 -22.64 8.34
C LEU A 75 24.92 -22.82 8.75
N PRO A 76 25.61 -23.88 8.31
CA PRO A 76 27.01 -24.11 8.61
C PRO A 76 27.89 -22.92 8.21
N ALA A 77 28.84 -22.57 9.09
CA ALA A 77 29.63 -21.33 9.11
C ALA A 77 30.54 -21.09 7.88
N ASP A 78 30.59 -22.03 6.94
CA ASP A 78 31.53 -22.02 5.82
C ASP A 78 30.89 -21.48 4.52
N VAL A 79 29.62 -21.07 4.56
CA VAL A 79 28.98 -20.32 3.47
C VAL A 79 29.19 -18.83 3.75
N PRO A 80 29.85 -18.06 2.85
CA PRO A 80 29.97 -16.62 3.04
C PRO A 80 28.55 -16.04 3.16
N PRO A 81 28.30 -15.17 4.15
CA PRO A 81 26.95 -14.80 4.53
C PRO A 81 26.21 -14.17 3.36
N THR A 82 25.18 -14.86 2.88
CA THR A 82 24.04 -14.30 2.15
C THR A 82 23.11 -13.52 3.10
N ASP A 83 23.66 -12.93 4.17
CA ASP A 83 22.92 -12.24 5.23
C ASP A 83 22.12 -11.05 4.70
N ALA A 84 22.53 -10.45 3.57
CA ALA A 84 21.76 -9.38 2.93
C ALA A 84 20.38 -9.84 2.41
N PHE A 85 20.22 -11.12 2.06
CA PHE A 85 18.95 -11.65 1.52
C PHE A 85 17.98 -12.06 2.63
N LEU A 86 18.48 -12.58 3.77
CA LEU A 86 17.66 -13.07 4.88
C LEU A 86 17.37 -12.01 5.95
N ALA A 87 18.21 -10.98 6.08
CA ALA A 87 18.04 -9.95 7.11
C ALA A 87 16.89 -8.95 6.84
N GLY A 88 16.20 -9.04 5.69
CA GLY A 88 15.14 -8.11 5.32
C GLY A 88 15.62 -6.65 5.28
N ALA A 89 16.93 -6.42 5.22
CA ALA A 89 17.48 -5.10 5.02
C ALA A 89 16.93 -4.59 3.69
N PRO A 90 16.26 -3.43 3.65
CA PRO A 90 15.89 -2.83 2.39
C PRO A 90 17.17 -2.77 1.57
N ARG A 91 17.11 -3.27 0.34
CA ARG A 91 18.22 -3.20 -0.60
C ARG A 91 18.42 -1.71 -0.89
N ALA A 92 19.18 -1.04 -0.02
CA ALA A 92 19.52 0.34 -0.15
C ALA A 92 20.34 0.42 -1.44
N ASP A 93 19.74 1.03 -2.45
CA ASP A 93 20.35 1.40 -3.71
C ASP A 93 20.75 0.21 -4.61
N VAL A 94 19.75 -0.55 -5.10
CA VAL A 94 19.84 -1.02 -6.49
C VAL A 94 19.08 -0.02 -7.36
N PRO A 95 19.78 0.90 -8.06
CA PRO A 95 19.17 1.63 -9.16
C PRO A 95 18.61 0.60 -10.16
N GLY A 96 17.30 0.62 -10.40
CA GLY A 96 16.69 -0.14 -11.49
C GLY A 96 16.44 -1.63 -11.25
N SER A 97 15.78 -2.03 -10.16
CA SER A 97 14.85 -3.17 -10.31
C SER A 97 13.62 -2.67 -11.07
N GLU A 98 13.77 -2.31 -12.34
CA GLU A 98 12.67 -1.87 -13.23
C GLU A 98 11.58 -2.94 -13.30
N VAL A 99 11.94 -4.20 -13.04
CA VAL A 99 11.02 -5.32 -13.03
C VAL A 99 10.39 -5.48 -11.64
N LEU A 100 9.12 -5.08 -11.52
CA LEU A 100 8.33 -5.18 -10.30
C LEU A 100 7.18 -6.18 -10.46
N PRO A 101 6.82 -6.94 -9.40
CA PRO A 101 5.64 -7.79 -9.41
C PRO A 101 4.40 -6.98 -9.02
N TRP A 102 3.60 -6.62 -10.00
CA TRP A 102 2.34 -5.90 -9.78
C TRP A 102 1.20 -6.89 -9.55
N VAL A 103 0.85 -7.09 -8.28
CA VAL A 103 -0.15 -8.08 -7.85
C VAL A 103 -1.56 -7.48 -7.83
N LEU A 104 -2.49 -8.12 -8.51
CA LEU A 104 -3.92 -7.79 -8.52
C LEU A 104 -4.70 -9.00 -8.05
N SER A 105 -5.74 -8.78 -7.23
CA SER A 105 -6.63 -9.87 -6.84
C SER A 105 -8.03 -9.42 -6.46
N ALA A 106 -9.02 -10.19 -6.90
CA ALA A 106 -10.43 -9.99 -6.61
C ALA A 106 -11.15 -11.31 -6.34
N ARG A 107 -12.43 -11.24 -5.94
CA ARG A 107 -13.27 -12.44 -5.75
C ARG A 107 -13.85 -13.00 -7.05
N THR A 108 -13.98 -12.17 -8.07
CA THR A 108 -14.57 -12.55 -9.36
C THR A 108 -13.74 -11.97 -10.51
N ASP A 109 -13.86 -12.56 -11.70
CA ASP A 109 -13.18 -12.03 -12.89
C ASP A 109 -13.61 -10.61 -13.22
N GLU A 110 -14.89 -10.30 -13.10
CA GLU A 110 -15.41 -8.95 -13.30
C GLU A 110 -14.80 -7.95 -12.31
N ALA A 111 -14.72 -8.31 -11.04
CA ALA A 111 -14.09 -7.48 -10.02
C ALA A 111 -12.58 -7.34 -10.25
N LEU A 112 -11.91 -8.35 -10.81
CA LEU A 112 -10.49 -8.27 -11.18
C LEU A 112 -10.27 -7.28 -12.32
N ARG A 113 -11.14 -7.28 -13.34
CA ARG A 113 -11.10 -6.28 -14.42
C ARG A 113 -11.36 -4.86 -13.90
N ALA A 114 -12.34 -4.71 -13.02
CA ALA A 114 -12.65 -3.42 -12.40
C ALA A 114 -11.46 -2.91 -11.56
N GLN A 115 -10.81 -3.80 -10.80
CA GLN A 115 -9.62 -3.49 -10.03
C GLN A 115 -8.44 -3.10 -10.93
N ALA A 116 -8.22 -3.80 -12.05
CA ALA A 116 -7.19 -3.45 -13.02
C ALA A 116 -7.40 -2.03 -13.56
N GLY A 117 -8.64 -1.65 -13.90
CA GLY A 117 -8.97 -0.29 -14.33
C GLY A 117 -8.71 0.77 -13.26
N GLN A 118 -9.04 0.49 -12.00
CA GLN A 118 -8.78 1.39 -10.87
C GLN A 118 -7.28 1.56 -10.61
N VAL A 119 -6.51 0.46 -10.61
CA VAL A 119 -5.07 0.49 -10.41
C VAL A 119 -4.38 1.22 -11.55
N ARG A 120 -4.77 0.97 -12.79
CA ARG A 120 -4.27 1.70 -13.95
C ARG A 120 -4.48 3.21 -13.81
N ALA A 121 -5.70 3.62 -13.44
CA ALA A 121 -6.01 5.04 -13.26
C ALA A 121 -5.21 5.68 -12.11
N ALA A 122 -5.05 4.95 -11.00
CA ALA A 122 -4.29 5.40 -9.85
C ALA A 122 -2.79 5.53 -10.18
N VAL A 123 -2.19 4.55 -10.84
CA VAL A 123 -0.76 4.55 -11.20
C VAL A 123 -0.47 5.61 -12.27
N ALA A 124 -1.33 5.78 -13.27
CA ALA A 124 -1.17 6.81 -14.29
C ALA A 124 -1.23 8.25 -13.72
N ALA A 125 -1.94 8.46 -12.61
CA ALA A 125 -2.05 9.75 -11.94
C ALA A 125 -1.06 9.92 -10.77
N ALA A 126 -0.33 8.86 -10.40
CA ALA A 126 0.53 8.88 -9.23
C ALA A 126 1.84 9.63 -9.51
N THR A 127 2.31 10.37 -8.50
CA THR A 127 3.68 10.89 -8.42
C THR A 127 4.54 10.06 -7.47
N ALA A 128 3.97 9.01 -6.87
CA ALA A 128 4.65 8.10 -5.96
C ALA A 128 5.60 7.16 -6.71
N ASP A 129 6.59 6.62 -6.01
CA ASP A 129 7.52 5.64 -6.54
C ASP A 129 6.80 4.34 -6.97
N ALA A 130 7.24 3.77 -8.09
CA ALA A 130 6.63 2.55 -8.63
C ALA A 130 6.80 1.34 -7.69
N GLY A 131 7.95 1.25 -7.01
CA GLY A 131 8.23 0.22 -6.02
C GLY A 131 7.28 0.31 -4.82
N ASP A 132 7.03 1.51 -4.31
CA ASP A 132 6.07 1.73 -3.23
C ASP A 132 4.64 1.32 -3.63
N LEU A 133 4.23 1.62 -4.86
CA LEU A 133 2.92 1.22 -5.38
C LEU A 133 2.80 -0.30 -5.54
N ALA A 134 3.81 -0.95 -6.13
CA ALA A 134 3.86 -2.39 -6.25
C ALA A 134 3.85 -3.08 -4.86
N TYR A 135 4.62 -2.53 -3.91
CA TYR A 135 4.66 -3.00 -2.52
C TYR A 135 3.29 -2.84 -1.84
N ALA A 136 2.63 -1.69 -1.99
CA ALA A 136 1.31 -1.44 -1.44
C ALA A 136 0.26 -2.41 -1.99
N LEU A 137 0.36 -2.79 -3.27
CA LEU A 137 -0.51 -3.80 -3.88
C LEU A 137 -0.23 -5.20 -3.31
N ALA A 138 1.04 -5.56 -3.14
CA ALA A 138 1.43 -6.89 -2.66
C ALA A 138 1.17 -7.10 -1.15
N LYS A 139 1.33 -6.06 -0.32
CA LYS A 139 1.30 -6.16 1.16
C LYS A 139 0.16 -5.42 1.83
N GLY A 140 -0.37 -4.39 1.18
CA GLY A 140 -1.45 -3.55 1.72
C GLY A 140 -2.85 -3.97 1.26
N ARG A 141 -2.97 -5.08 0.52
CA ARG A 141 -4.25 -5.59 0.01
C ARG A 141 -4.44 -7.05 0.40
N ALA A 142 -5.70 -7.45 0.60
CA ALA A 142 -6.04 -8.84 0.80
C ALA A 142 -5.78 -9.65 -0.48
N ALA A 143 -5.18 -10.83 -0.34
CA ALA A 143 -4.98 -11.76 -1.45
C ALA A 143 -6.24 -12.62 -1.66
N LEU A 144 -6.93 -12.42 -2.78
CA LEU A 144 -8.21 -13.07 -3.11
C LEU A 144 -8.03 -14.16 -4.18
N GLU A 145 -9.09 -14.91 -4.52
CA GLU A 145 -8.94 -16.13 -5.32
C GLU A 145 -8.63 -15.86 -6.81
N ARG A 146 -9.16 -14.80 -7.40
CA ARG A 146 -8.85 -14.42 -8.78
C ARG A 146 -7.64 -13.51 -8.78
N ARG A 147 -6.51 -14.00 -9.28
CA ARG A 147 -5.21 -13.31 -9.22
C ARG A 147 -4.66 -13.07 -10.61
N ALA A 148 -4.05 -11.91 -10.78
CA ALA A 148 -3.22 -11.57 -11.93
C ALA A 148 -1.92 -10.92 -11.42
N VAL A 149 -0.81 -11.22 -12.09
CA VAL A 149 0.47 -10.57 -11.82
C VAL A 149 1.01 -10.07 -13.15
N VAL A 150 1.36 -8.78 -13.18
CA VAL A 150 2.17 -8.21 -14.26
C VAL A 150 3.59 -8.04 -13.74
N VAL A 151 4.57 -8.51 -14.49
CA VAL A 151 5.98 -8.45 -14.12
C VAL A 151 6.67 -7.52 -15.09
N GLY A 152 7.25 -6.43 -14.58
CA GLY A 152 7.82 -5.38 -15.42
C GLY A 152 7.73 -4.02 -14.75
N ASP A 153 7.96 -2.98 -15.54
CA ASP A 153 7.91 -1.61 -15.05
C ASP A 153 6.47 -1.08 -14.96
N ALA A 154 6.32 0.22 -14.69
CA ALA A 154 5.01 0.86 -14.63
C ALA A 154 4.30 0.89 -16.01
N THR A 155 5.05 0.96 -17.11
CA THR A 155 4.47 0.90 -18.47
C THR A 155 3.94 -0.49 -18.77
N ASP A 156 4.68 -1.54 -18.42
CA ASP A 156 4.23 -2.93 -18.53
C ASP A 156 2.95 -3.15 -17.71
N LEU A 157 2.88 -2.61 -16.49
CA LEU A 157 1.66 -2.63 -15.70
C LEU A 157 0.48 -1.99 -16.43
N LEU A 158 0.66 -0.78 -17.00
CA LEU A 158 -0.43 -0.07 -17.67
C LEU A 158 -0.95 -0.88 -18.87
N THR A 159 -0.05 -1.44 -19.67
CA THR A 159 -0.40 -2.33 -20.80
C THR A 159 -1.08 -3.61 -20.33
N GLY A 160 -0.55 -4.27 -19.29
CA GLY A 160 -1.15 -5.48 -18.73
C GLY A 160 -2.53 -5.21 -18.09
N ALA A 161 -2.71 -4.06 -17.45
CA ALA A 161 -4.00 -3.64 -16.91
C ALA A 161 -5.03 -3.35 -18.00
N ASP A 162 -4.62 -2.72 -19.12
CA ASP A 162 -5.50 -2.54 -20.28
C ASP A 162 -5.93 -3.88 -20.89
N ALA A 163 -5.02 -4.85 -20.98
CA ALA A 163 -5.33 -6.21 -21.43
C ALA A 163 -6.32 -6.91 -20.48
N LEU A 164 -6.13 -6.77 -19.15
CA LEU A 164 -7.05 -7.29 -18.14
C LEU A 164 -8.45 -6.68 -18.28
N VAL A 165 -8.55 -5.36 -18.42
CA VAL A 165 -9.82 -4.64 -18.61
C VAL A 165 -10.54 -5.14 -19.86
N ALA A 166 -9.81 -5.37 -20.96
CA ALA A 166 -10.35 -5.91 -22.21
C ALA A 166 -10.78 -7.39 -22.11
N GLY A 167 -10.49 -8.07 -20.99
CA GLY A 167 -10.80 -9.48 -20.79
C GLY A 167 -9.87 -10.41 -21.58
N ALA A 168 -8.70 -9.93 -21.99
CA ALA A 168 -7.69 -10.77 -22.61
C ALA A 168 -7.23 -11.87 -21.62
N PRO A 169 -6.91 -13.08 -22.11
CA PRO A 169 -6.42 -14.15 -21.25
C PRO A 169 -5.11 -13.71 -20.56
N VAL A 170 -5.08 -13.80 -19.24
CA VAL A 170 -3.90 -13.50 -18.43
C VAL A 170 -2.96 -14.71 -18.51
N PRO A 171 -1.66 -14.53 -18.81
CA PRO A 171 -0.76 -15.65 -19.09
C PRO A 171 -0.49 -16.59 -17.92
N THR A 172 -0.84 -16.22 -16.68
CA THR A 172 -0.58 -17.05 -15.49
C THR A 172 -1.75 -17.04 -14.52
N PRO A 173 -2.77 -17.89 -14.71
CA PRO A 173 -3.67 -18.23 -13.62
C PRO A 173 -2.86 -18.90 -12.50
N LEU A 174 -2.71 -18.22 -11.37
CA LEU A 174 -2.15 -18.85 -10.16
C LEU A 174 -3.24 -19.70 -9.52
N HIS A 175 -3.04 -21.02 -9.52
CA HIS A 175 -3.83 -21.94 -8.72
C HIS A 175 -3.28 -21.99 -7.29
N ASP A 176 -4.17 -22.10 -6.31
CA ASP A 176 -3.76 -22.51 -4.97
C ASP A 176 -3.21 -23.94 -5.07
N GLY A 177 -1.95 -24.10 -4.69
CA GLY A 177 -1.30 -25.38 -4.50
C GLY A 177 -0.44 -25.27 -3.25
N SER A 178 -0.60 -26.23 -2.33
CA SER A 178 0.31 -26.35 -1.19
C SER A 178 1.43 -27.35 -1.55
N GLY A 179 2.67 -26.98 -1.22
CA GLY A 179 3.86 -27.75 -1.53
C GLY A 179 4.65 -27.16 -2.70
N ILE A 180 5.87 -26.72 -2.41
CA ILE A 180 6.84 -26.30 -3.43
C ILE A 180 7.74 -27.50 -3.69
N VAL A 181 7.86 -27.91 -4.95
CA VAL A 181 8.78 -28.96 -5.38
C VAL A 181 9.82 -28.33 -6.32
N PHE A 182 11.08 -28.42 -5.95
CA PHE A 182 12.18 -28.01 -6.83
C PHE A 182 12.54 -29.17 -7.75
N VAL A 183 12.39 -28.96 -9.06
CA VAL A 183 12.73 -29.94 -10.10
C VAL A 183 14.02 -29.51 -10.77
N PHE A 184 15.04 -30.36 -10.72
CA PHE A 184 16.35 -30.13 -11.32
C PHE A 184 16.46 -30.97 -12.59
N PRO A 185 16.17 -30.42 -13.79
CA PRO A 185 16.35 -31.15 -15.03
C PRO A 185 17.82 -31.47 -15.27
N GLY A 186 18.10 -32.56 -15.96
CA GLY A 186 19.45 -32.90 -16.41
C GLY A 186 19.95 -31.99 -17.54
N GLN A 187 20.99 -32.45 -18.24
CA GLN A 187 21.54 -31.74 -19.39
C GLN A 187 20.50 -31.54 -20.52
N GLY A 188 20.47 -30.35 -21.12
CA GLY A 188 19.57 -30.01 -22.24
C GLY A 188 18.77 -28.70 -22.07
N SER A 189 18.69 -28.16 -20.84
CA SER A 189 18.01 -26.90 -20.54
C SER A 189 18.90 -25.66 -20.64
N GLN A 190 20.20 -25.83 -20.87
CA GLN A 190 21.13 -24.72 -21.03
C GLN A 190 20.86 -23.92 -22.31
N TRP A 191 20.95 -22.59 -22.22
CA TRP A 191 20.88 -21.67 -23.36
C TRP A 191 22.06 -20.71 -23.35
N LEU A 192 22.41 -20.16 -24.51
CA LEU A 192 23.55 -19.24 -24.65
C LEU A 192 23.27 -17.95 -23.87
N GLY A 193 24.07 -17.65 -22.84
CA GLY A 193 23.85 -16.51 -21.96
C GLY A 193 23.05 -16.80 -20.69
N MET A 194 22.75 -18.08 -20.42
CA MET A 194 22.13 -18.48 -19.15
C MET A 194 22.94 -17.93 -17.96
N ALA A 195 22.23 -17.30 -17.02
CA ALA A 195 22.76 -16.70 -15.80
C ALA A 195 23.66 -15.46 -15.96
N VAL A 196 23.72 -14.84 -17.14
CA VAL A 196 24.50 -13.60 -17.33
C VAL A 196 23.84 -12.37 -16.69
N GLU A 197 22.51 -12.32 -16.64
CA GLU A 197 21.72 -11.17 -16.16
C GLU A 197 21.01 -11.45 -14.81
N LEU A 198 21.40 -12.50 -14.10
CA LEU A 198 20.86 -12.87 -12.77
C LEU A 198 21.61 -12.17 -11.63
#